data_AF-A0A1J9PHQ0-F1
#
_entry.id   AF-A0A1J9PHQ0-F1
#
_cell.length_a   1.000
_cell.length_b   1.000
_cell.length_c   1.000
_cell.angle_alpha   90.00
_cell.angle_beta   90.00
_cell.angle_gamma   90.00
#
_symmetry.space_group_name_H-M   'P 1'
#
loop_
_entity.id
_entity.type
_entity.pdbx_description
1 polymer ?
#
loop_
_entity_poly.entity_id
_entity_poly.type
_entity_poly.pdbx_seq_one_letter_code
_entity_poly.pdbx_strand_id
1 'polypeptide(L)'
;SIESAATKRSTDKEPSLAKDLRKPTIFSAAILGILHTPAPAVNGLLTLDEDFLREYCNVSDFTEYNVVPGSNPRRIMPAKFPVLEVAEQDDEGRRVDSTALRAAEGKPRL
;
A
#
# COMPACT_ATOMS: atom_id res chain seq x y z
N SER A 1 -10.00 6.76 17.82
CA SER A 1 -9.29 6.79 16.53
C SER A 1 -7.95 6.09 16.66
N ILE A 2 -7.62 5.21 15.71
CA ILE A 2 -6.29 4.62 15.58
C ILE A 2 -5.44 5.66 14.83
N GLU A 3 -4.58 6.36 15.56
CA GLU A 3 -3.61 7.31 15.01
C GLU A 3 -2.22 6.72 15.25
N SER A 4 -1.31 6.88 14.29
CA SER A 4 0.07 6.44 14.50
C SER A 4 0.68 7.25 15.65
N ALA A 5 1.48 6.60 16.51
CA ALA A 5 2.11 7.30 17.64
C ALA A 5 3.00 8.47 17.17
N ALA A 6 3.55 8.37 15.95
CA ALA A 6 4.34 9.42 15.32
C ALA A 6 3.48 10.62 14.91
N THR A 7 2.33 10.40 14.27
CA THR A 7 1.45 11.51 13.84
C THR A 7 0.84 12.22 15.03
N LYS A 8 0.41 11.47 16.05
CA LYS A 8 -0.15 12.03 17.29
C LYS A 8 0.82 12.98 17.99
N ARG A 9 2.09 12.57 18.17
CA ARG A 9 3.11 13.43 18.79
C ARG A 9 3.36 14.72 18.02
N SER A 10 3.31 14.67 16.70
CA SER A 10 3.49 15.85 15.85
C SER A 10 2.29 16.79 15.94
N THR A 11 1.06 16.27 15.89
CA THR A 11 -0.16 17.07 15.99
C THR A 11 -0.39 17.64 17.39
N ASP A 12 0.06 16.95 18.45
CA ASP A 12 0.00 17.47 19.83
C ASP A 12 0.93 18.69 20.01
N LYS A 13 2.07 18.71 19.29
CA LYS A 13 3.02 19.84 19.31
C LYS A 13 2.61 20.96 18.36
N GLU A 14 2.13 20.60 17.18
CA GLU A 14 1.72 21.52 16.13
C GLU A 14 0.39 21.07 15.51
N PRO A 15 -0.76 21.55 16.03
CA PRO A 15 -2.08 21.12 15.57
C PRO A 15 -2.37 21.40 14.09
N SER A 16 -1.68 22.36 13.46
CA SER A 16 -1.81 22.64 12.03
C SER A 16 -1.46 21.45 11.14
N LEU A 17 -0.55 20.58 11.59
CA LEU A 17 -0.10 19.41 10.83
C LEU A 17 -1.21 18.38 10.59
N ALA A 18 -2.29 18.42 11.36
CA ALA A 18 -3.45 17.56 11.12
C ALA A 18 -4.09 17.78 9.75
N LYS A 19 -3.93 18.97 9.15
CA LYS A 19 -4.43 19.30 7.80
C LYS A 19 -3.72 18.51 6.70
N ASP A 20 -2.51 18.02 6.97
CA ASP A 20 -1.70 17.24 6.04
C ASP A 20 -1.90 15.73 6.17
N LEU A 21 -2.84 15.30 7.04
CA LEU A 21 -3.09 13.88 7.32
C LEU A 21 -4.39 13.38 6.67
N ARG A 22 -4.36 12.10 6.30
CA ARG A 22 -5.53 11.31 5.91
C ARG A 22 -5.88 10.31 7.02
N LYS A 23 -7.18 10.00 7.12
CA LYS A 23 -7.75 8.97 7.98
C LYS A 23 -7.19 7.61 7.54
N PRO A 24 -6.94 6.68 8.49
CA PRO A 24 -6.42 5.35 8.17
C PRO A 24 -7.36 4.50 7.30
N THR A 25 -8.62 4.90 7.16
CA THR A 25 -9.61 4.21 6.31
C THR A 25 -9.25 4.21 4.84
N ILE A 26 -8.43 5.14 4.35
CA ILE A 26 -7.93 5.13 2.96
C ILE A 26 -7.06 3.89 2.69
N PHE A 27 -6.19 3.56 3.64
CA PHE A 27 -5.35 2.37 3.56
C PHE A 27 -6.22 1.10 3.58
N SER A 28 -7.22 1.04 4.47
CA SER A 28 -8.16 -0.09 4.51
C SER A 28 -8.95 -0.24 3.21
N ALA A 29 -9.39 0.86 2.60
CA ALA A 29 -10.09 0.86 1.32
C ALA A 29 -9.20 0.30 0.20
N ALA A 30 -7.93 0.70 0.15
CA ALA A 30 -6.97 0.17 -0.82
C ALA A 30 -6.75 -1.35 -0.62
N ILE A 31 -6.59 -1.82 0.61
CA ILE A 31 -6.46 -3.27 0.90
C ILE A 31 -7.69 -4.05 0.44
N LEU A 32 -8.90 -3.54 0.72
CA LEU A 32 -10.13 -4.18 0.23
C LEU A 32 -10.18 -4.21 -1.30
N GLY A 33 -9.78 -3.12 -1.97
CA GLY A 33 -9.69 -3.09 -3.42
C GLY A 33 -8.68 -4.11 -3.97
N ILE A 34 -7.52 -4.27 -3.33
CA ILE A 34 -6.52 -5.29 -3.70
C ILE A 34 -7.12 -6.70 -3.58
N LEU A 35 -7.83 -7.00 -2.50
CA LEU A 35 -8.46 -8.30 -2.29
C LEU A 35 -9.56 -8.62 -3.33
N HIS A 36 -10.18 -7.59 -3.89
CA HIS A 36 -11.19 -7.73 -4.95
C HIS A 36 -10.60 -7.73 -6.38
N THR A 37 -9.32 -7.44 -6.52
CA THR A 37 -8.65 -7.36 -7.83
C THR A 37 -8.03 -8.71 -8.21
N PRO A 38 -8.04 -9.12 -9.51
CA PRO A 38 -7.40 -10.35 -9.93
C PRO A 38 -5.92 -10.41 -9.53
N ALA A 39 -5.48 -11.54 -8.97
CA ALA A 39 -4.10 -11.73 -8.52
C ALA A 39 -3.02 -11.35 -9.57
N PRO A 40 -3.18 -11.66 -10.88
CA PRO A 40 -2.20 -11.26 -11.88
C PRO A 40 -1.98 -9.74 -12.00
N ALA A 41 -2.95 -8.91 -11.59
CA ALA A 41 -2.86 -7.46 -11.67
C ALA A 41 -2.22 -6.82 -10.41
N VAL A 42 -2.11 -7.55 -9.30
CA VAL A 42 -1.63 -7.01 -8.01
C VAL A 42 -0.37 -7.72 -7.49
N ASN A 43 -0.04 -8.90 -8.00
CA ASN A 43 1.18 -9.60 -7.61
C ASN A 43 2.42 -8.78 -8.02
N GLY A 44 3.28 -8.49 -7.04
CA GLY A 44 4.49 -7.68 -7.25
C GLY A 44 4.23 -6.19 -7.44
N LEU A 45 2.98 -5.73 -7.29
CA LEU A 45 2.62 -4.32 -7.47
C LEU A 45 3.09 -3.49 -6.28
N LEU A 46 4.02 -2.57 -6.52
CA LEU A 46 4.39 -1.52 -5.58
C LEU A 46 3.58 -0.25 -5.91
N THR A 47 2.63 0.10 -5.06
CA THR A 47 1.75 1.25 -5.27
C THR A 47 1.38 1.93 -3.96
N LEU A 48 0.88 3.15 -4.05
CA LEU A 48 0.29 3.88 -2.92
C LEU A 48 -1.19 3.56 -2.83
N ASP A 49 -1.78 3.71 -1.64
CA ASP A 49 -3.21 3.55 -1.45
C ASP A 49 -4.02 4.49 -2.36
N GLU A 50 -3.57 5.73 -2.52
CA GLU A 50 -4.28 6.71 -3.34
C GLU A 50 -4.14 6.46 -4.84
N ASP A 51 -3.01 5.90 -5.27
CA ASP A 51 -2.79 5.54 -6.67
C ASP A 51 -3.54 4.27 -7.02
N PHE A 52 -3.50 3.26 -6.15
CA PHE A 52 -4.27 2.03 -6.33
C PHE A 52 -5.77 2.33 -6.41
N LEU A 53 -6.30 3.10 -5.47
CA LEU A 53 -7.72 3.47 -5.47
C LEU A 53 -8.12 4.25 -6.73
N ARG A 54 -7.22 5.09 -7.26
CA ARG A 54 -7.47 5.86 -8.48
C ARG A 54 -7.46 4.98 -9.73
N GLU A 55 -6.45 4.14 -9.86
CA GLU A 55 -6.19 3.36 -11.08
C GLU A 55 -7.08 2.11 -11.16
N TYR A 56 -7.33 1.45 -10.02
CA TYR A 56 -8.02 0.14 -9.97
C TYR A 56 -9.43 0.22 -9.37
N CYS A 57 -9.74 1.25 -8.58
CA CYS A 57 -11.05 1.41 -7.95
C CYS A 57 -11.83 2.65 -8.43
N ASN A 58 -11.31 3.38 -9.43
CA ASN A 58 -11.93 4.56 -10.03
C ASN A 58 -12.25 5.69 -9.01
N VAL A 59 -11.46 5.80 -7.95
CA VAL A 59 -11.58 6.86 -6.93
C VAL A 59 -10.81 8.10 -7.36
N SER A 60 -11.51 9.20 -7.57
CA SER A 60 -10.91 10.50 -7.95
C SER A 60 -11.00 11.56 -6.85
N ASP A 61 -11.98 11.44 -5.95
CA ASP A 61 -12.16 12.30 -4.79
C ASP A 61 -11.72 11.58 -3.51
N PHE A 62 -10.78 12.17 -2.79
CA PHE A 62 -10.23 11.63 -1.54
C PHE A 62 -10.63 12.46 -0.32
N THR A 63 -11.54 13.44 -0.47
CA THR A 63 -11.93 14.36 0.60
C THR A 63 -12.54 13.64 1.80
N GLU A 64 -13.22 12.52 1.61
CA GLU A 64 -13.76 11.70 2.70
C GLU A 64 -12.68 11.19 3.67
N TYR A 65 -11.46 11.00 3.14
CA TYR A 65 -10.32 10.51 3.90
C TYR A 65 -9.55 11.64 4.59
N ASN A 66 -9.88 12.91 4.41
CA ASN A 66 -9.14 13.97 5.11
C ASN A 66 -9.45 13.96 6.61
N VAL A 67 -8.42 14.10 7.45
CA VAL A 67 -8.61 14.24 8.90
C VAL A 67 -9.30 15.56 9.22
N VAL A 68 -8.88 16.65 8.58
CA VAL A 68 -9.50 17.98 8.67
C VAL A 68 -10.39 18.21 7.45
N PRO A 69 -11.71 18.39 7.61
CA PRO A 69 -12.60 18.69 6.48
C PRO A 69 -12.15 19.92 5.69
N GLY A 70 -12.17 19.81 4.36
CA GLY A 70 -11.76 20.89 3.46
C GLY A 70 -10.25 21.11 3.35
N SER A 71 -9.40 20.34 4.06
CA SER A 71 -7.97 20.35 3.80
C SER A 71 -7.63 19.64 2.49
N ASN A 72 -6.42 19.85 1.98
CA ASN A 72 -5.92 19.14 0.81
C ASN A 72 -4.51 18.60 1.11
N PRO A 73 -4.39 17.44 1.79
CA PRO A 73 -3.12 16.83 2.10
C PRO A 73 -2.24 16.68 0.86
N ARG A 74 -1.02 17.21 0.92
CA ARG A 74 -0.07 17.12 -0.19
C ARG A 74 0.43 15.69 -0.40
N ARG A 75 0.70 15.34 -1.65
CA ARG A 75 1.39 14.08 -1.98
C ARG A 75 2.82 14.14 -1.43
N ILE A 76 3.20 13.18 -0.59
CA ILE A 76 4.57 13.08 -0.02
C ILE A 76 5.50 12.24 -0.88
N MET A 77 4.95 11.27 -1.62
CA MET A 77 5.69 10.37 -2.49
C MET A 77 5.72 10.89 -3.94
N PRO A 78 6.73 10.53 -4.75
CA PRO A 78 6.79 10.92 -6.16
C PRO A 78 5.53 10.51 -6.93
N ALA A 79 5.11 11.34 -7.89
CA ALA A 79 4.01 11.03 -8.81
C ALA A 79 4.33 9.82 -9.72
N LYS A 80 5.61 9.61 -10.01
CA LYS A 80 6.13 8.44 -10.70
C LYS A 80 7.30 7.90 -9.88
N PHE A 81 7.23 6.63 -9.50
CA PHE A 81 8.33 5.99 -8.80
C PHE A 81 9.51 5.77 -9.75
N PRO A 82 10.75 5.90 -9.26
CA PRO A 82 11.91 5.50 -10.04
C PRO A 82 11.87 3.99 -10.28
N VAL A 83 12.45 3.56 -11.40
CA VAL A 83 12.74 2.15 -11.62
C VAL A 83 13.83 1.74 -10.64
N LEU A 84 13.54 0.76 -9.78
CA LEU A 84 14.48 0.17 -8.83
C LEU A 84 15.11 -1.11 -9.37
N GLU A 85 14.96 -1.36 -10.67
CA GLU A 85 15.50 -2.56 -11.30
C GLU A 85 17.03 -2.54 -11.35
N VAL A 86 17.64 -3.71 -11.17
CA VAL A 86 19.09 -3.92 -11.29
C VAL A 86 19.35 -5.11 -12.20
N ALA A 87 20.52 -5.16 -12.83
CA ALA A 87 20.84 -6.19 -13.83
C ALA A 87 20.77 -7.62 -13.27
N GLU A 88 20.97 -7.77 -11.96
CA GLU A 88 21.03 -9.05 -11.26
C GLU A 88 19.68 -9.56 -10.75
N GLN A 89 18.57 -8.80 -10.87
CA GLN A 89 17.27 -9.21 -10.33
C GLN A 89 16.72 -10.48 -10.98
N ASP A 90 17.09 -10.76 -12.24
CA ASP A 90 16.71 -11.98 -12.94
C ASP A 90 17.63 -13.17 -12.58
N ASP A 91 18.74 -12.93 -11.87
CA ASP A 91 19.58 -14.00 -11.32
C ASP A 91 18.98 -14.52 -10.01
N GLU A 92 17.86 -15.25 -10.13
CA GLU A 92 17.17 -15.90 -9.00
C GLU A 92 18.03 -16.99 -8.30
N GLY A 93 19.25 -17.24 -8.79
CA GLY A 93 20.08 -18.34 -8.36
C GLY A 93 19.34 -19.67 -8.46
N ARG A 94 19.36 -20.45 -7.36
CA ARG A 94 18.64 -21.74 -7.31
C ARG A 94 17.22 -21.53 -6.83
N ARG A 95 16.26 -21.51 -7.75
CA ARG A 95 14.82 -21.51 -7.42
C ARG A 95 14.44 -22.75 -6.59
N VAL A 96 13.80 -22.52 -5.44
CA VAL A 96 13.30 -23.58 -4.55
C VAL A 96 11.78 -23.48 -4.44
N ASP A 97 11.07 -24.44 -5.03
CA ASP A 97 9.62 -24.57 -4.87
C ASP A 97 9.32 -25.40 -3.60
N SER A 98 8.91 -24.70 -2.54
CA SER A 98 8.56 -25.33 -1.26
C SER A 98 7.33 -26.24 -1.33
N THR A 99 6.44 -26.04 -2.30
CA THR A 99 5.28 -26.92 -2.52
C THR A 99 5.69 -28.20 -3.23
N ALA A 100 6.56 -28.10 -4.24
CA ALA A 100 7.14 -29.27 -4.89
C ALA A 100 8.02 -30.10 -3.93
N LEU A 101 8.85 -29.43 -3.11
CA LEU A 101 9.66 -30.10 -2.09
C LEU A 101 8.80 -30.83 -1.05
N ARG A 102 7.72 -30.21 -0.55
CA ARG A 102 6.82 -30.88 0.40
C ARG A 102 6.07 -32.06 -0.20
N ALA A 103 5.67 -31.95 -1.47
CA ALA A 103 5.07 -33.07 -2.20
C ALA A 103 6.07 -34.24 -2.36
N ALA A 104 7.34 -33.93 -2.67
CA ALA A 104 8.41 -34.93 -2.73
C ALA A 104 8.74 -35.56 -1.37
N GLU A 105 8.61 -34.80 -0.27
CA GLU A 105 8.78 -35.29 1.11
C GLU A 105 7.56 -36.04 1.67
N GLY A 106 6.44 -36.15 0.92
CA GLY A 106 5.23 -36.84 1.35
C GLY A 106 4.50 -36.17 2.53
N LYS A 107 4.75 -34.88 2.81
CA LYS A 107 4.05 -34.15 3.88
C LYS A 107 2.71 -33.59 3.38
N PRO A 108 1.59 -33.81 4.09
CA PRO A 108 0.29 -33.28 3.70
C PRO A 108 0.24 -31.76 3.77
N ARG A 109 -0.58 -31.16 2.90
CA ARG A 109 -0.92 -29.73 2.93
C ARG A 109 -1.85 -29.50 4.12
N LEU A 110 -1.50 -28.57 5.01
CA LEU A 110 -2.36 -28.10 6.11
C LEU A 110 -3.56 -27.35 5.55
#